data_AF-U4UH07-F1
#
_entry.id   AF-U4UH07-F1
#
_cell.length_a   1.000
_cell.length_b   1.000
_cell.length_c   1.000
_cell.angle_alpha   90.00
_cell.angle_beta   90.00
_cell.angle_gamma   90.00
#
_symmetry.space_group_name_H-M   'P 1'
#
loop_
_entity.id
_entity.type
_entity.pdbx_description
1 polymer ?
#
loop_
_entity_poly.entity_id
_entity_poly.type
_entity_poly.pdbx_seq_one_letter_code
_entity_poly.pdbx_strand_id
1 'polypeptide(L)'
;MAAGLTSRDSNDSDSDVRVKRSASARADYLARKQALKDGFYGVRGPTSRIMSDNAFPVDKLVRVGYYELEKTIGKGNFAVVKLATHIVTSTKVAIKIIDKSALDEENLTKIFRETAILKRLRHPHITKLYQLMETKQTIYMVTEYASNGEIFDHLVAKGRMAEPEAKRVFSQIVAAVAYCHSQGVVHRDLKAENLLLDHNLNIKLADFGFSNQFSEGNLLSTFCGSPPYAAPELFRGLQYDGRRADIWSLGVVLYVLVCGSLPFDGHTLQALRNVVMEGKFRIPYFMSQGNRAAGGRCRGVCDVATMVLVCADCERLIRHMLVVDPEKRLNMAQISQHKWLSDAEPPLRADLEEDQRLNNTVIEHMLQLPGLDRAAIACSLAANSFDHIYAIYHLLLDKLRRRTRDFQSTVERQKRPLETPAPYRRESFNEACLG
;
A
#
# COMPACT_ATOMS: atom_id res chain seq x y z
N MET A 1 -28.24 -56.36 -30.75
CA MET A 1 -28.11 -56.13 -29.30
C MET A 1 -27.11 -55.01 -29.08
N ALA A 2 -27.32 -54.24 -28.01
CA ALA A 2 -26.83 -52.88 -27.77
C ALA A 2 -25.30 -52.69 -27.56
N ALA A 3 -24.85 -51.45 -27.84
CA ALA A 3 -23.87 -50.57 -27.15
C ALA A 3 -22.49 -51.14 -26.73
N GLY A 4 -21.38 -50.39 -26.68
CA GLY A 4 -21.11 -48.96 -26.77
C GLY A 4 -19.63 -48.68 -26.36
N LEU A 5 -19.13 -47.52 -26.76
CA LEU A 5 -17.79 -46.96 -26.50
C LEU A 5 -17.48 -46.74 -25.01
N THR A 6 -16.20 -46.73 -24.60
CA THR A 6 -15.48 -45.54 -24.07
C THR A 6 -14.10 -45.86 -23.49
N SER A 7 -13.23 -44.86 -23.63
CA SER A 7 -11.82 -44.72 -23.27
C SER A 7 -11.62 -43.93 -21.98
N ARG A 8 -10.44 -44.11 -21.34
CA ARG A 8 -9.61 -43.16 -20.56
C ARG A 8 -10.31 -42.33 -19.46
N ASP A 9 -9.78 -42.41 -18.23
CA ASP A 9 -9.45 -41.23 -17.40
C ASP A 9 -8.66 -41.64 -16.14
N SER A 10 -7.45 -41.10 -16.00
CA SER A 10 -6.70 -41.07 -14.73
C SER A 10 -5.64 -39.97 -14.83
N ASN A 11 -6.03 -38.71 -14.60
CA ASN A 11 -5.13 -37.59 -14.34
C ASN A 11 -5.89 -36.31 -13.91
N ASP A 12 -6.69 -36.36 -12.84
CA ASP A 12 -7.40 -35.15 -12.35
C ASP A 12 -7.43 -34.96 -10.82
N SER A 13 -6.50 -35.59 -10.09
CA SER A 13 -6.50 -35.52 -8.61
C SER A 13 -5.50 -34.53 -7.99
N ASP A 14 -4.51 -34.03 -8.74
CA ASP A 14 -3.43 -33.18 -8.18
C ASP A 14 -3.60 -31.68 -8.49
N SER A 15 -4.32 -31.35 -9.58
CA SER A 15 -4.78 -30.00 -9.94
C SER A 15 -5.80 -29.48 -8.92
N ASP A 16 -6.75 -30.34 -8.54
CA ASP A 16 -7.92 -30.00 -7.73
C ASP A 16 -7.56 -29.80 -6.23
N VAL A 17 -6.53 -30.49 -5.73
CA VAL A 17 -6.01 -30.31 -4.35
C VAL A 17 -5.27 -28.99 -4.18
N ARG A 18 -4.57 -28.52 -5.23
CA ARG A 18 -3.77 -27.27 -5.20
C ARG A 18 -4.66 -26.02 -5.27
N VAL A 19 -5.72 -26.08 -6.06
CA VAL A 19 -6.76 -25.03 -6.13
C VAL A 19 -7.53 -24.94 -4.82
N LYS A 20 -7.93 -26.07 -4.22
CA LYS A 20 -8.64 -26.13 -2.93
C LYS A 20 -7.81 -25.59 -1.74
N ARG A 21 -6.49 -25.85 -1.71
CA ARG A 21 -5.59 -25.28 -0.67
C ARG A 21 -5.39 -23.77 -0.79
N SER A 22 -5.34 -23.23 -2.01
CA SER A 22 -5.22 -21.78 -2.24
C SER A 22 -6.52 -21.02 -1.91
N ALA A 23 -7.68 -21.63 -2.20
CA ALA A 23 -8.99 -21.09 -1.84
C ALA A 23 -9.23 -21.12 -0.31
N SER A 24 -8.77 -22.17 0.37
CA SER A 24 -8.82 -22.29 1.84
C SER A 24 -7.93 -21.25 2.54
N ALA A 25 -6.69 -21.02 2.08
CA ALA A 25 -5.83 -19.98 2.63
C ALA A 25 -6.40 -18.57 2.42
N ARG A 26 -7.05 -18.32 1.28
CA ARG A 26 -7.73 -17.06 0.96
C ARG A 26 -8.98 -16.85 1.83
N ALA A 27 -9.79 -17.89 2.03
CA ALA A 27 -10.97 -17.85 2.89
C ALA A 27 -10.58 -17.64 4.36
N ASP A 28 -9.55 -18.36 4.84
CA ASP A 28 -9.05 -18.22 6.20
C ASP A 28 -8.45 -16.83 6.44
N TYR A 29 -7.69 -16.29 5.49
CA TYR A 29 -7.16 -14.93 5.62
C TYR A 29 -8.28 -13.89 5.58
N LEU A 30 -9.28 -14.02 4.70
CA LEU A 30 -10.41 -13.08 4.64
C LEU A 30 -11.30 -13.14 5.90
N ALA A 31 -11.57 -14.34 6.41
CA ALA A 31 -12.24 -14.52 7.70
C ALA A 31 -11.44 -13.89 8.84
N ARG A 32 -10.12 -13.91 8.75
CA ARG A 32 -9.23 -13.24 9.72
C ARG A 32 -9.08 -11.74 9.48
N LYS A 33 -9.23 -11.21 8.26
CA LYS A 33 -9.39 -9.76 8.00
C LYS A 33 -10.61 -9.24 8.72
N GLN A 34 -11.71 -10.01 8.70
CA GLN A 34 -12.89 -9.70 9.49
C GLN A 34 -12.60 -9.79 10.99
N ALA A 35 -11.94 -10.85 11.47
CA ALA A 35 -11.60 -11.01 12.89
C ALA A 35 -10.56 -9.98 13.42
N LEU A 36 -9.62 -9.49 12.59
CA LEU A 36 -8.67 -8.43 12.94
C LEU A 36 -9.35 -7.05 12.94
N LYS A 37 -10.31 -6.82 12.03
CA LYS A 37 -11.21 -5.66 12.08
C LYS A 37 -12.10 -5.70 13.31
N ASP A 38 -12.53 -6.88 13.75
CA ASP A 38 -13.44 -7.03 14.90
C ASP A 38 -12.71 -7.13 16.25
N GLY A 39 -11.45 -7.60 16.26
CA GLY A 39 -10.65 -7.91 17.45
C GLY A 39 -9.95 -6.72 18.12
N PHE A 40 -10.02 -5.52 17.52
CA PHE A 40 -9.56 -4.26 18.13
C PHE A 40 -10.74 -3.44 18.72
N TYR A 41 -11.95 -4.01 18.74
CA TYR A 41 -13.22 -3.35 19.06
C TYR A 41 -13.87 -4.09 20.24
N GLY A 42 -13.23 -4.00 21.41
CA GLY A 42 -13.74 -4.65 22.62
C GLY A 42 -14.51 -3.69 23.52
N VAL A 43 -15.76 -3.31 23.18
CA VAL A 43 -16.89 -3.08 24.12
C VAL A 43 -18.20 -3.18 23.34
N ARG A 44 -19.11 -4.10 23.71
CA ARG A 44 -20.49 -4.15 23.18
C ARG A 44 -21.34 -3.06 23.86
N GLY A 45 -21.87 -2.12 23.07
CA GLY A 45 -22.96 -1.22 23.47
C GLY A 45 -24.31 -1.66 22.85
N PRO A 46 -25.46 -1.25 23.42
CA PRO A 46 -26.75 -1.88 23.15
C PRO A 46 -27.33 -1.49 21.79
N THR A 47 -28.01 -2.46 21.17
CA THR A 47 -28.81 -2.31 19.95
C THR A 47 -30.05 -1.45 20.21
N SER A 48 -30.16 -0.30 19.55
CA SER A 48 -31.40 0.50 19.53
C SER A 48 -32.12 0.42 18.18
N ARG A 49 -33.31 -0.18 18.26
CA ARG A 49 -34.55 -0.08 17.44
C ARG A 49 -34.50 0.54 16.04
N ILE A 50 -34.98 -0.28 15.12
CA ILE A 50 -35.52 0.06 13.80
C ILE A 50 -36.69 1.03 13.95
N MET A 51 -36.65 2.17 13.25
CA MET A 51 -37.83 2.97 12.95
C MET A 51 -38.01 3.02 11.42
N SER A 52 -39.27 2.90 11.04
CA SER A 52 -39.83 2.67 9.70
C SER A 52 -39.60 3.82 8.71
N ASP A 53 -39.22 3.45 7.48
CA ASP A 53 -39.10 4.36 6.33
C ASP A 53 -40.47 4.67 5.72
N ASN A 54 -40.78 5.96 5.65
CA ASN A 54 -41.68 6.54 4.65
C ASN A 54 -41.25 8.01 4.44
N ALA A 55 -40.36 8.27 3.48
CA ALA A 55 -40.18 9.60 2.85
C ALA A 55 -39.22 9.58 1.65
N PHE A 56 -39.70 10.15 0.53
CA PHE A 56 -39.05 10.64 -0.70
C PHE A 56 -37.51 10.53 -0.84
N PRO A 57 -36.97 9.98 -1.95
CA PRO A 57 -35.54 9.92 -2.20
C PRO A 57 -35.05 11.28 -2.70
N VAL A 58 -34.69 12.16 -1.77
CA VAL A 58 -33.73 13.23 -2.08
C VAL A 58 -32.36 12.66 -1.74
N ASP A 59 -31.64 12.17 -2.74
CA ASP A 59 -30.19 11.95 -2.65
C ASP A 59 -29.51 13.31 -2.44
N LYS A 60 -29.65 13.85 -1.23
CA LYS A 60 -29.09 15.15 -0.86
C LYS A 60 -27.61 14.91 -0.69
N LEU A 61 -26.84 15.26 -1.72
CA LEU A 61 -25.38 15.32 -1.67
C LEU A 61 -24.96 16.12 -0.42
N VAL A 62 -24.46 15.41 0.59
CA VAL A 62 -24.04 16.01 1.86
C VAL A 62 -22.72 16.73 1.59
N ARG A 63 -22.65 18.01 1.96
CA ARG A 63 -21.45 18.83 1.75
C ARG A 63 -20.76 19.17 3.07
N VAL A 64 -19.44 19.23 3.02
CA VAL A 64 -18.57 19.73 4.10
C VAL A 64 -17.56 20.67 3.46
N GLY A 65 -17.62 21.97 3.79
CA GLY A 65 -16.80 22.98 3.13
C GLY A 65 -16.99 22.96 1.60
N TYR A 66 -15.88 22.91 0.86
CA TYR A 66 -15.87 22.79 -0.60
C TYR A 66 -15.92 21.34 -1.11
N TYR A 67 -16.34 20.38 -0.29
CA TYR A 67 -16.36 18.96 -0.64
C TYR A 67 -17.78 18.42 -0.66
N GLU A 68 -18.08 17.73 -1.75
CA GLU A 68 -19.30 16.95 -1.91
C GLU A 68 -19.01 15.49 -1.54
N LEU A 69 -19.64 15.01 -0.46
CA LEU A 69 -19.42 13.68 0.07
C LEU A 69 -20.13 12.63 -0.78
N GLU A 70 -19.44 11.52 -1.00
CA GLU A 70 -19.93 10.36 -1.75
C GLU A 70 -19.98 9.12 -0.84
N LYS A 71 -19.77 7.94 -1.44
CA LYS A 71 -19.77 6.66 -0.76
C LYS A 71 -18.70 6.57 0.33
N THR A 72 -19.01 5.80 1.36
CA THR A 72 -18.04 5.40 2.38
C THR A 72 -17.07 4.39 1.77
N ILE A 73 -15.77 4.65 1.93
CA ILE A 73 -14.67 3.80 1.43
C ILE A 73 -13.88 3.13 2.56
N GLY A 74 -14.07 3.56 3.81
CA GLY A 74 -13.49 2.92 4.99
C GLY A 74 -14.33 3.19 6.24
N LYS A 75 -14.34 2.24 7.18
CA LYS A 75 -15.00 2.37 8.49
C LYS A 75 -14.02 1.90 9.57
N GLY A 76 -13.84 2.72 10.59
CA GLY A 76 -13.09 2.39 11.80
C GLY A 76 -13.94 2.63 13.06
N ASN A 77 -13.32 2.43 14.23
CA ASN A 77 -13.91 2.57 15.58
C ASN A 77 -14.55 3.93 15.78
N PHE A 78 -13.76 4.97 15.52
CA PHE A 78 -14.09 6.35 15.85
C PHE A 78 -14.05 7.26 14.62
N ALA A 79 -13.89 6.66 13.44
CA ALA A 79 -13.72 7.39 12.20
C ALA A 79 -14.40 6.67 11.04
N VAL A 80 -14.94 7.46 10.11
CA VAL A 80 -15.42 6.97 8.81
C VAL A 80 -14.66 7.69 7.70
N VAL A 81 -14.21 6.94 6.69
CA VAL A 81 -13.54 7.50 5.52
C VAL A 81 -14.52 7.52 4.36
N LYS A 82 -14.77 8.70 3.81
CA LYS A 82 -15.64 8.89 2.64
C LYS A 82 -14.84 9.35 1.43
N LEU A 83 -15.21 8.84 0.26
CA LEU A 83 -14.83 9.46 -1.00
C LEU A 83 -15.58 10.79 -1.10
N ALA A 84 -14.93 11.82 -1.63
CA ALA A 84 -15.57 13.10 -1.89
C ALA A 84 -14.98 13.75 -3.15
N THR A 85 -15.75 14.67 -3.75
CA THR A 85 -15.29 15.52 -4.84
C THR A 85 -15.12 16.95 -4.34
N HIS A 86 -13.93 17.50 -4.51
CA HIS A 86 -13.70 18.92 -4.27
C HIS A 86 -14.36 19.75 -5.38
N ILE A 87 -15.26 20.66 -5.02
CA ILE A 87 -16.18 21.33 -5.95
C ILE A 87 -15.42 22.21 -6.94
N VAL A 88 -14.47 23.01 -6.45
CA VAL A 88 -13.75 24.00 -7.28
C VAL A 88 -12.82 23.32 -8.30
N THR A 89 -12.07 22.30 -7.85
CA THR A 89 -11.06 21.66 -8.70
C THR A 89 -11.58 20.41 -9.41
N SER A 90 -12.78 19.94 -9.04
CA SER A 90 -13.37 18.66 -9.45
C SER A 90 -12.45 17.46 -9.18
N THR A 91 -11.62 17.54 -8.13
CA THR A 91 -10.66 16.49 -7.78
C THR A 91 -11.24 15.55 -6.73
N LYS A 92 -11.12 14.24 -6.94
CA LYS A 92 -11.49 13.23 -5.95
C LYS A 92 -10.50 13.22 -4.77
N VAL A 93 -11.02 13.16 -3.56
CA VAL A 93 -10.27 13.13 -2.29
C VAL A 93 -10.86 12.08 -1.33
N ALA A 94 -10.08 11.67 -0.35
CA ALA A 94 -10.57 10.88 0.78
C ALA A 94 -10.71 11.77 2.01
N ILE A 95 -11.84 11.69 2.71
CA ILE A 95 -12.09 12.48 3.92
C ILE A 95 -12.30 11.52 5.09
N LYS A 96 -11.34 11.50 6.02
CA LYS A 96 -11.45 10.82 7.31
C LYS A 96 -12.20 11.75 8.27
N ILE A 97 -13.41 11.35 8.64
CA ILE A 97 -14.34 12.07 9.51
C ILE A 97 -14.28 11.41 10.88
N ILE A 98 -13.89 12.17 11.89
CA ILE A 98 -13.59 11.68 13.24
C ILE A 98 -14.51 12.39 14.24
N ASP A 99 -15.30 11.62 14.98
CA ASP A 99 -16.19 12.15 16.02
C ASP A 99 -15.42 12.34 17.34
N LYS A 100 -15.28 13.58 17.79
CA LYS A 100 -14.58 13.94 19.03
C LYS A 100 -15.33 13.51 20.28
N SER A 101 -16.66 13.39 20.22
CA SER A 101 -17.47 13.00 21.39
C SER A 101 -17.32 11.53 21.75
N ALA A 102 -16.89 10.71 20.80
CA ALA A 102 -16.68 9.28 20.98
C ALA A 102 -15.24 8.91 21.42
N LEU A 103 -14.40 9.91 21.71
CA LEU A 103 -12.97 9.71 21.97
C LEU A 103 -12.57 10.06 23.40
N ASP A 104 -11.67 9.26 23.95
CA ASP A 104 -10.91 9.59 25.16
C ASP A 104 -9.72 10.51 24.86
N GLU A 105 -9.08 11.03 25.91
CA GLU A 105 -7.92 11.94 25.80
C GLU A 105 -6.72 11.28 25.09
N GLU A 106 -6.53 9.97 25.27
CA GLU A 106 -5.44 9.23 24.63
C GLU A 106 -5.61 9.18 23.11
N ASN A 107 -6.81 8.83 22.64
CA ASN A 107 -7.09 8.75 21.21
C ASN A 107 -7.14 10.14 20.56
N LEU A 108 -7.61 11.18 21.25
CA LEU A 108 -7.47 12.57 20.80
C LEU A 108 -5.99 12.96 20.62
N THR A 109 -5.14 12.61 21.58
CA THR A 109 -3.69 12.85 21.49
C THR A 109 -3.06 12.15 20.29
N LYS A 110 -3.49 10.90 19.98
CA LYS A 110 -3.06 10.18 18.77
C LYS A 110 -3.46 10.90 17.49
N ILE A 111 -4.68 11.45 17.41
CA ILE A 111 -5.15 12.20 16.23
C ILE A 111 -4.39 13.50 16.04
N PHE A 112 -4.14 14.26 17.12
CA PHE A 112 -3.33 15.48 17.04
C PHE A 112 -1.88 15.17 16.62
N ARG A 113 -1.33 14.03 17.06
CA ARG A 113 -0.03 13.56 16.60
C ARG A 113 -0.05 13.16 15.11
N GLU A 114 -1.06 12.40 14.68
CA GLU A 114 -1.26 11.99 13.29
C GLU A 114 -1.30 13.22 12.37
N THR A 115 -2.11 14.22 12.73
CA THR A 115 -2.20 15.48 11.97
C THR A 115 -0.86 16.22 11.95
N ALA A 116 -0.18 16.38 13.10
CA ALA A 116 1.12 17.06 13.15
C ALA A 116 2.20 16.38 12.29
N ILE A 117 2.20 15.03 12.24
CA ILE A 117 3.08 14.25 11.38
C ILE A 117 2.73 14.49 9.91
N LEU A 118 1.47 14.28 9.52
CA LEU A 118 1.03 14.41 8.13
C LEU A 118 1.23 15.82 7.56
N LYS A 119 1.16 16.86 8.39
CA LYS A 119 1.44 18.24 7.98
C LYS A 119 2.89 18.44 7.48
N ARG A 120 3.83 17.59 7.91
CA ARG A 120 5.27 17.73 7.61
C ARG A 120 5.77 16.75 6.56
N LEU A 121 5.09 15.61 6.38
CA LEU A 121 5.52 14.59 5.44
C LEU A 121 5.15 14.96 3.99
N ARG A 122 6.15 15.05 3.13
CA ARG A 122 6.00 15.28 1.68
C ARG A 122 6.81 14.25 0.92
N HIS A 123 6.13 13.24 0.39
CA HIS A 123 6.76 12.18 -0.40
C HIS A 123 5.76 11.61 -1.41
N PRO A 124 6.17 11.27 -2.65
CA PRO A 124 5.26 10.78 -3.69
C PRO A 124 4.55 9.48 -3.31
N HIS A 125 5.15 8.68 -2.43
CA HIS A 125 4.60 7.41 -1.96
C HIS A 125 3.99 7.47 -0.55
N ILE A 126 3.66 8.67 -0.04
CA ILE A 126 2.90 8.89 1.20
C ILE A 126 1.62 9.66 0.85
N THR A 127 0.49 9.31 1.45
CA THR A 127 -0.76 10.04 1.23
C THR A 127 -0.63 11.49 1.68
N LYS A 128 -0.84 12.42 0.76
CA LYS A 128 -0.77 13.86 1.03
C LYS A 128 -1.99 14.35 1.81
N LEU A 129 -1.76 15.23 2.79
CA LEU A 129 -2.80 16.00 3.47
C LEU A 129 -3.08 17.30 2.70
N TYR A 130 -4.33 17.54 2.32
CA TYR A 130 -4.76 18.75 1.62
C TYR A 130 -5.42 19.76 2.55
N GLN A 131 -6.28 19.31 3.46
CA GLN A 131 -7.01 20.20 4.35
C GLN A 131 -7.27 19.54 5.70
N LEU A 132 -7.23 20.34 6.76
CA LEU A 132 -7.70 19.95 8.08
C LEU A 132 -8.82 20.90 8.51
N MET A 133 -10.02 20.37 8.74
CA MET A 133 -11.16 21.15 9.24
C MET A 133 -11.55 20.63 10.61
N GLU A 134 -11.89 21.53 11.52
CA GLU A 134 -12.31 21.19 12.87
C GLU A 134 -13.58 21.96 13.24
N THR A 135 -14.56 21.25 13.79
CA THR A 135 -15.74 21.81 14.44
C THR A 135 -15.68 21.47 15.93
N LYS A 136 -16.68 21.90 16.72
CA LYS A 136 -16.74 21.53 18.15
C LYS A 136 -16.77 20.02 18.39
N GLN A 137 -17.38 19.25 17.48
CA GLN A 137 -17.63 17.81 17.67
C GLN A 137 -16.87 16.93 16.68
N THR A 138 -16.28 17.47 15.61
CA THR A 138 -15.77 16.63 14.51
C THR A 138 -14.48 17.18 13.94
N ILE A 139 -13.54 16.29 13.61
CA ILE A 139 -12.34 16.59 12.83
C ILE A 139 -12.50 15.95 11.44
N TYR A 140 -12.19 16.72 10.40
CA TYR A 140 -12.19 16.26 9.02
C TYR A 140 -10.77 16.39 8.46
N MET A 141 -10.18 15.26 8.10
CA MET A 141 -8.86 15.20 7.49
C MET A 141 -9.03 14.85 6.01
N VAL A 142 -8.72 15.80 5.13
CA VAL A 142 -8.85 15.65 3.67
C VAL A 142 -7.50 15.24 3.10
N THR A 143 -7.43 14.04 2.54
CA THR A 143 -6.19 13.44 2.03
C THR A 143 -6.32 13.02 0.57
N GLU A 144 -5.17 12.68 -0.02
CA GLU A 144 -5.09 12.05 -1.32
C GLU A 144 -5.92 10.77 -1.40
N TYR A 145 -6.69 10.64 -2.48
CA TYR A 145 -7.45 9.44 -2.79
C TYR A 145 -6.63 8.50 -3.68
N ALA A 146 -6.42 7.27 -3.20
CA ALA A 146 -5.82 6.18 -3.93
C ALA A 146 -6.91 5.31 -4.56
N SER A 147 -7.12 5.45 -5.88
CA SER A 147 -8.29 4.91 -6.58
C SER A 147 -8.34 3.40 -6.72
N ASN A 148 -7.19 2.73 -6.62
CA ASN A 148 -7.09 1.27 -6.74
C ASN A 148 -7.15 0.55 -5.38
N GLY A 149 -7.48 1.26 -4.30
CA GLY A 149 -7.71 0.66 -2.99
C GLY A 149 -6.45 0.10 -2.33
N GLU A 150 -6.62 -0.87 -1.44
CA GLU A 150 -5.54 -1.52 -0.68
C GLU A 150 -4.77 -2.51 -1.57
N ILE A 151 -3.44 -2.55 -1.49
CA ILE A 151 -2.63 -3.59 -2.16
C ILE A 151 -3.04 -5.00 -1.71
N PHE A 152 -3.54 -5.11 -0.49
CA PHE A 152 -4.11 -6.33 0.04
C PHE A 152 -5.25 -6.88 -0.83
N ASP A 153 -6.19 -6.04 -1.25
CA ASP A 153 -7.31 -6.50 -2.07
C ASP A 153 -6.84 -6.94 -3.46
N HIS A 154 -5.74 -6.37 -3.97
CA HIS A 154 -5.07 -6.87 -5.19
C HIS A 154 -4.45 -8.25 -4.99
N LEU A 155 -3.78 -8.48 -3.85
CA LEU A 155 -3.23 -9.80 -3.51
C LEU A 155 -4.33 -10.85 -3.33
N VAL A 156 -5.45 -10.47 -2.72
CA VAL A 156 -6.61 -11.35 -2.62
C VAL A 156 -7.12 -11.67 -4.02
N ALA A 157 -7.35 -10.67 -4.87
CA ALA A 157 -7.93 -10.87 -6.18
C ALA A 157 -7.03 -11.72 -7.11
N LYS A 158 -5.73 -11.39 -7.19
CA LYS A 158 -4.78 -11.92 -8.18
C LYS A 158 -3.83 -12.99 -7.62
N GLY A 159 -3.80 -13.19 -6.31
CA GLY A 159 -2.77 -13.98 -5.63
C GLY A 159 -1.48 -13.19 -5.42
N ARG A 160 -0.39 -13.91 -5.16
CA ARG A 160 0.96 -13.33 -4.99
C ARG A 160 1.39 -12.50 -6.20
N MET A 161 2.25 -11.51 -5.98
CA MET A 161 2.86 -10.72 -7.04
C MET A 161 4.05 -11.45 -7.66
N ALA A 162 4.24 -11.25 -8.97
CA ALA A 162 5.49 -11.65 -9.61
C ALA A 162 6.64 -10.81 -9.05
N GLU A 163 7.83 -11.40 -8.95
CA GLU A 163 8.96 -10.73 -8.30
C GLU A 163 9.32 -9.34 -8.88
N PRO A 164 9.28 -9.10 -10.22
CA PRO A 164 9.52 -7.76 -10.76
C PRO A 164 8.48 -6.73 -10.28
N GLU A 165 7.21 -7.11 -10.18
CA GLU A 165 6.14 -6.25 -9.67
C GLU A 165 6.32 -6.00 -8.17
N ALA A 166 6.57 -7.07 -7.40
CA ALA A 166 6.84 -6.99 -5.96
C ALA A 166 8.06 -6.10 -5.68
N LYS A 167 9.11 -6.19 -6.51
CA LYS A 167 10.31 -5.35 -6.41
C LYS A 167 10.00 -3.88 -6.63
N ARG A 168 9.26 -3.55 -7.70
CA ARG A 168 8.82 -2.17 -7.97
C ARG A 168 8.01 -1.62 -6.79
N VAL A 169 6.99 -2.34 -6.36
CA VAL A 169 6.16 -1.98 -5.21
C VAL A 169 7.01 -1.80 -3.94
N PHE A 170 7.85 -2.77 -3.61
CA PHE A 170 8.64 -2.76 -2.38
C PHE A 170 9.67 -1.64 -2.37
N SER A 171 10.27 -1.30 -3.51
CA SER A 171 11.17 -0.15 -3.63
C SER A 171 10.48 1.17 -3.26
N GLN A 172 9.21 1.35 -3.65
CA GLN A 172 8.41 2.54 -3.32
C GLN A 172 8.06 2.58 -1.82
N ILE A 173 7.75 1.43 -1.23
CA ILE A 173 7.50 1.29 0.22
C ILE A 173 8.78 1.65 1.01
N VAL A 174 9.92 1.06 0.63
CA VAL A 174 11.22 1.33 1.25
C VAL A 174 11.58 2.82 1.17
N ALA A 175 11.35 3.45 0.02
CA ALA A 175 11.58 4.89 -0.15
C ALA A 175 10.70 5.73 0.80
N ALA A 176 9.41 5.42 0.89
CA ALA A 176 8.48 6.12 1.79
C ALA A 176 8.87 5.97 3.26
N VAL A 177 9.18 4.76 3.70
CA VAL A 177 9.55 4.48 5.10
C VAL A 177 10.91 5.08 5.44
N ALA A 178 11.88 5.01 4.53
CA ALA A 178 13.19 5.64 4.71
C ALA A 178 13.05 7.17 4.87
N TYR A 179 12.17 7.79 4.09
CA TYR A 179 11.83 9.19 4.23
C TYR A 179 11.17 9.49 5.59
N CYS A 180 10.19 8.69 6.04
CA CYS A 180 9.61 8.86 7.38
C CYS A 180 10.70 8.82 8.47
N HIS A 181 11.59 7.82 8.40
CA HIS A 181 12.68 7.67 9.37
C HIS A 181 13.65 8.85 9.33
N SER A 182 13.96 9.41 8.16
CA SER A 182 14.81 10.60 8.04
C SER A 182 14.16 11.88 8.57
N GLN A 183 12.81 11.91 8.61
CA GLN A 183 12.03 12.98 9.24
C GLN A 183 11.79 12.75 10.74
N GLY A 184 12.42 11.74 11.37
CA GLY A 184 12.25 11.43 12.78
C GLY A 184 10.90 10.78 13.11
N VAL A 185 10.24 10.16 12.13
CA VAL A 185 8.93 9.51 12.27
C VAL A 185 9.05 8.00 12.08
N VAL A 186 8.50 7.23 13.02
CA VAL A 186 8.28 5.77 12.87
C VAL A 186 6.80 5.48 12.68
N HIS A 187 6.49 4.53 11.80
CA HIS A 187 5.11 4.26 11.38
C HIS A 187 4.36 3.38 12.39
N ARG A 188 4.96 2.27 12.82
CA ARG A 188 4.50 1.29 13.82
C ARG A 188 3.24 0.47 13.50
N ASP A 189 2.58 0.72 12.37
CA ASP A 189 1.51 -0.16 11.85
C ASP A 189 1.66 -0.41 10.34
N LEU A 190 2.87 -0.76 9.90
CA LEU A 190 3.12 -1.13 8.51
C LEU A 190 2.49 -2.50 8.22
N LYS A 191 1.50 -2.52 7.32
CA LYS A 191 0.75 -3.70 6.90
C LYS A 191 0.17 -3.50 5.50
N ALA A 192 -0.24 -4.59 4.84
CA ALA A 192 -0.76 -4.53 3.48
C ALA A 192 -2.05 -3.67 3.36
N GLU A 193 -2.83 -3.57 4.44
CA GLU A 193 -4.05 -2.77 4.49
C GLU A 193 -3.77 -1.25 4.51
N ASN A 194 -2.61 -0.83 5.00
CA ASN A 194 -2.19 0.58 5.06
C ASN A 194 -1.38 1.00 3.82
N LEU A 195 -1.22 0.11 2.85
CA LEU A 195 -0.52 0.35 1.59
C LEU A 195 -1.55 0.45 0.46
N LEU A 196 -1.84 1.67 0.03
CA LEU A 196 -2.82 1.93 -1.00
C LEU A 196 -2.18 2.04 -2.39
N LEU A 197 -2.98 1.87 -3.43
CA LEU A 197 -2.57 1.99 -4.83
C LEU A 197 -3.27 3.15 -5.51
N ASP A 198 -2.49 4.07 -6.07
CA ASP A 198 -3.02 5.15 -6.91
C ASP A 198 -3.45 4.64 -8.29
N HIS A 199 -3.94 5.56 -9.15
CA HIS A 199 -4.39 5.25 -10.50
C HIS A 199 -3.36 4.54 -11.41
N ASN A 200 -2.06 4.73 -11.20
CA ASN A 200 -0.99 4.07 -11.97
C ASN A 200 -0.42 2.84 -11.23
N LEU A 201 -1.09 2.36 -10.18
CA LEU A 201 -0.60 1.27 -9.33
C LEU A 201 0.73 1.61 -8.62
N ASN A 202 0.94 2.88 -8.25
CA ASN A 202 2.00 3.27 -7.34
C ASN A 202 1.52 3.25 -5.89
N ILE A 203 2.45 2.96 -4.99
CA ILE A 203 2.21 2.91 -3.56
C ILE A 203 1.90 4.29 -3.01
N LYS A 204 0.92 4.33 -2.11
CA LYS A 204 0.61 5.42 -1.20
C LYS A 204 0.50 4.85 0.21
N LEU A 205 1.54 5.05 1.02
CA LEU A 205 1.52 4.73 2.44
C LEU A 205 0.52 5.65 3.15
N ALA A 206 -0.44 5.03 3.83
CA ALA A 206 -1.54 5.70 4.53
C ALA A 206 -1.56 5.32 6.02
N ASP A 207 -2.42 6.02 6.76
CA ASP A 207 -2.76 5.79 8.18
C ASP A 207 -1.59 5.89 9.18
N PHE A 208 -1.33 7.12 9.63
CA PHE A 208 -0.30 7.42 10.63
C PHE A 208 -0.85 7.45 12.06
N GLY A 209 -2.04 6.87 12.31
CA GLY A 209 -2.72 6.90 13.61
C GLY A 209 -1.93 6.24 14.75
N PHE A 210 -1.02 5.30 14.43
CA PHE A 210 -0.11 4.68 15.38
C PHE A 210 1.32 5.25 15.35
N SER A 211 1.60 6.21 14.47
CA SER A 211 2.95 6.74 14.31
C SER A 211 3.43 7.51 15.52
N ASN A 212 4.75 7.62 15.66
CA ASN A 212 5.36 8.43 16.71
C ASN A 212 6.60 9.15 16.20
N GLN A 213 6.95 10.25 16.86
CA GLN A 213 8.24 10.87 16.71
C GLN A 213 9.24 10.11 17.58
N PHE A 214 10.44 9.92 17.08
CA PHE A 214 11.54 9.36 17.85
C PHE A 214 12.70 10.35 17.91
N SER A 215 13.52 10.20 18.94
CA SER A 215 14.81 10.89 19.04
C SER A 215 15.86 9.83 19.34
N GLU A 216 17.09 10.07 18.91
CA GLU A 216 18.18 9.14 19.15
C GLU A 216 18.35 8.90 20.66
N GLY A 217 18.30 7.63 21.08
CA GLY A 217 18.33 7.22 22.49
C GLY A 217 16.98 7.09 23.20
N ASN A 218 15.87 7.55 22.61
CA ASN A 218 14.53 7.41 23.20
C ASN A 218 13.82 6.15 22.69
N LEU A 219 13.65 5.15 23.56
CA LEU A 219 12.95 3.91 23.25
C LEU A 219 11.44 4.04 23.49
N LEU A 220 10.67 3.25 22.74
CA LEU A 220 9.22 3.16 22.86
C LEU A 220 8.83 1.94 23.69
N SER A 221 7.75 2.00 24.46
CA SER A 221 7.28 0.88 25.31
C SER A 221 5.88 0.37 24.95
N THR A 222 5.09 1.16 24.21
CA THR A 222 3.71 0.81 23.88
C THR A 222 3.66 -0.28 22.80
N PHE A 223 2.94 -1.37 23.08
CA PHE A 223 2.51 -2.31 22.05
C PHE A 223 1.38 -1.68 21.24
N CYS A 224 1.63 -1.37 19.97
CA CYS A 224 0.62 -0.88 19.03
C CYS A 224 0.85 -1.50 17.64
N GLY A 225 -0.19 -1.46 16.81
CA GLY A 225 -0.17 -2.05 15.48
C GLY A 225 -0.72 -3.48 15.44
N SER A 226 -0.70 -4.05 14.25
CA SER A 226 -1.38 -5.32 13.94
C SER A 226 -0.49 -6.52 14.32
N PRO A 227 -0.93 -7.45 15.21
CA PRO A 227 -0.07 -8.50 15.75
C PRO A 227 0.71 -9.37 14.73
N PRO A 228 0.14 -9.75 13.56
CA PRO A 228 0.90 -10.53 12.57
C PRO A 228 2.11 -9.81 11.96
N TYR A 229 2.15 -8.48 12.03
CA TYR A 229 3.23 -7.64 11.51
C TYR A 229 4.16 -7.13 12.63
N ALA A 230 3.85 -7.42 13.90
CA ALA A 230 4.58 -6.91 15.05
C ALA A 230 5.91 -7.66 15.27
N ALA A 231 6.94 -6.92 15.64
CA ALA A 231 8.27 -7.48 15.91
C ALA A 231 8.33 -8.22 17.25
N PRO A 232 9.25 -9.19 17.43
CA PRO A 232 9.33 -10.01 18.65
C PRO A 232 9.50 -9.21 19.94
N GLU A 233 10.23 -8.09 19.91
CA GLU A 233 10.46 -7.22 21.06
C GLU A 233 9.18 -6.54 21.56
N LEU A 234 8.19 -6.27 20.69
CA LEU A 234 6.88 -5.79 21.13
C LEU A 234 6.19 -6.87 21.96
N PHE A 235 6.21 -8.13 21.51
CA PHE A 235 5.65 -9.23 22.29
C PHE A 235 6.36 -9.42 23.63
N ARG A 236 7.67 -9.15 23.72
CA ARG A 236 8.38 -9.20 25.02
C ARG A 236 7.97 -8.09 25.99
N GLY A 237 7.28 -7.04 25.53
CA GLY A 237 6.95 -5.87 26.34
C GLY A 237 8.19 -5.04 26.71
N LEU A 238 9.28 -5.19 25.94
CA LEU A 238 10.51 -4.45 26.16
C LEU A 238 10.41 -3.07 25.53
N GLN A 239 11.23 -2.16 26.03
CA GLN A 239 11.52 -0.93 25.31
C GLN A 239 12.21 -1.25 23.99
N TYR A 240 11.79 -0.62 22.89
CA TYR A 240 12.25 -0.94 21.54
C TYR A 240 12.58 0.30 20.70
N ASP A 241 13.48 0.12 19.73
CA ASP A 241 13.69 1.09 18.64
C ASP A 241 12.58 0.90 17.59
N GLY A 242 11.73 1.93 17.45
CA GLY A 242 10.62 1.92 16.50
C GLY A 242 11.04 1.71 15.05
N ARG A 243 12.26 2.13 14.67
CA ARG A 243 12.77 1.94 13.30
C ARG A 243 13.05 0.47 13.02
N ARG A 244 13.63 -0.24 13.99
CA ARG A 244 13.90 -1.69 13.90
C ARG A 244 12.61 -2.50 13.87
N ALA A 245 11.57 -2.04 14.56
CA ALA A 245 10.24 -2.63 14.50
C ALA A 245 9.60 -2.44 13.10
N ASP A 246 9.67 -1.23 12.52
CA ASP A 246 9.19 -0.99 11.15
C ASP A 246 9.90 -1.89 10.12
N ILE A 247 11.20 -2.12 10.26
CA ILE A 247 11.97 -3.03 9.39
C ILE A 247 11.46 -4.47 9.46
N TRP A 248 11.10 -4.96 10.65
CA TRP A 248 10.47 -6.28 10.79
C TRP A 248 9.15 -6.33 10.02
N SER A 249 8.29 -5.31 10.20
CA SER A 249 7.02 -5.23 9.49
C SER A 249 7.21 -5.16 7.97
N LEU A 250 8.26 -4.47 7.47
CA LEU A 250 8.64 -4.50 6.05
C LEU A 250 9.02 -5.90 5.57
N GLY A 251 9.73 -6.68 6.40
CA GLY A 251 10.00 -8.10 6.14
C GLY A 251 8.73 -8.93 5.97
N VAL A 252 7.75 -8.73 6.85
CA VAL A 252 6.43 -9.38 6.77
C VAL A 252 5.69 -8.95 5.50
N VAL A 253 5.68 -7.66 5.18
CA VAL A 253 5.06 -7.12 3.96
C VAL A 253 5.69 -7.72 2.71
N LEU A 254 7.01 -7.73 2.59
CA LEU A 254 7.69 -8.33 1.42
C LEU A 254 7.33 -9.80 1.26
N TYR A 255 7.35 -10.55 2.37
CA TYR A 255 6.95 -11.95 2.37
C TYR A 255 5.51 -12.11 1.87
N VAL A 256 4.56 -11.31 2.37
CA VAL A 256 3.15 -11.35 1.92
C VAL A 256 3.03 -11.04 0.43
N LEU A 257 3.77 -10.08 -0.10
CA LEU A 257 3.75 -9.73 -1.52
C LEU A 257 4.19 -10.91 -2.41
N VAL A 258 5.28 -11.59 -2.06
CA VAL A 258 5.87 -12.65 -2.91
C VAL A 258 5.33 -14.05 -2.63
N CYS A 259 4.87 -14.32 -1.40
CA CYS A 259 4.35 -15.63 -1.01
C CYS A 259 2.81 -15.68 -1.02
N GLY A 260 2.12 -14.55 -0.89
CA GLY A 260 0.66 -14.48 -0.81
C GLY A 260 0.07 -14.94 0.52
N SER A 261 0.91 -15.16 1.55
CA SER A 261 0.51 -15.57 2.90
C SER A 261 1.40 -14.92 3.94
N LEU A 262 1.04 -14.99 5.23
CA LEU A 262 1.87 -14.47 6.32
C LEU A 262 3.05 -15.43 6.63
N PRO A 263 4.21 -14.91 7.03
CA PRO A 263 5.36 -15.73 7.44
C PRO A 263 5.16 -16.37 8.82
N PHE A 264 4.40 -15.70 9.69
CA PHE A 264 4.08 -16.14 11.04
C PHE A 264 2.56 -16.07 11.22
N ASP A 265 1.99 -17.15 11.72
CA ASP A 265 0.55 -17.27 11.89
C ASP A 265 0.24 -18.15 13.10
N GLY A 266 -0.89 -17.91 13.75
CA GLY A 266 -1.31 -18.62 14.94
C GLY A 266 -2.78 -18.37 15.25
N HIS A 267 -3.50 -19.43 15.63
CA HIS A 267 -4.94 -19.35 15.95
C HIS A 267 -5.25 -18.55 17.22
N THR A 268 -4.24 -18.32 18.07
CA THR A 268 -4.33 -17.48 19.26
C THR A 268 -3.16 -16.50 19.29
N LEU A 269 -3.32 -15.39 20.00
CA LEU A 269 -2.22 -14.42 20.19
C LEU A 269 -0.99 -15.08 20.83
N GLN A 270 -1.20 -16.03 21.75
CA GLN A 270 -0.12 -16.79 22.37
C GLN A 270 0.58 -17.72 21.38
N ALA A 271 -0.17 -18.41 20.52
CA ALA A 271 0.42 -19.25 19.47
C ALA A 271 1.23 -18.40 18.48
N LEU A 272 0.66 -17.29 18.01
CA LEU A 272 1.36 -16.34 17.14
C LEU A 272 2.64 -15.82 17.79
N ARG A 273 2.56 -15.39 19.05
CA ARG A 273 3.72 -14.96 19.85
C ARG A 273 4.82 -16.02 19.84
N ASN A 274 4.50 -17.28 20.10
CA ASN A 274 5.50 -18.35 20.16
C ASN A 274 6.25 -18.48 18.83
N VAL A 275 5.53 -18.49 17.70
CA VAL A 275 6.14 -18.63 16.37
C VAL A 275 6.97 -17.39 15.99
N VAL A 276 6.47 -16.19 16.29
CA VAL A 276 7.19 -14.92 16.08
C VAL A 276 8.50 -14.89 16.89
N MET A 277 8.45 -15.36 18.13
CA MET A 277 9.61 -15.41 19.04
C MET A 277 10.65 -16.44 18.63
N GLU A 278 10.23 -17.55 18.01
CA GLU A 278 11.13 -18.52 17.39
C GLU A 278 11.80 -17.97 16.13
N GLY A 279 11.15 -17.06 15.41
CA GLY A 279 11.66 -16.46 14.17
C GLY A 279 11.80 -17.44 13.01
N LYS A 280 11.20 -18.63 13.13
CA LYS A 280 11.26 -19.67 12.10
C LYS A 280 10.09 -19.51 11.14
N PHE A 281 10.40 -19.14 9.91
CA PHE A 281 9.44 -19.11 8.80
C PHE A 281 10.00 -19.90 7.62
N ARG A 282 9.11 -20.38 6.76
CA ARG A 282 9.48 -21.13 5.56
C ARG A 282 9.24 -20.26 4.34
N ILE A 283 10.25 -20.12 3.49
CA ILE A 283 10.05 -19.63 2.12
C ILE A 283 9.74 -20.88 1.28
N PRO A 284 8.55 -20.99 0.66
CA PRO A 284 8.15 -22.23 -0.02
C PRO A 284 9.17 -22.66 -1.07
N TYR A 285 9.62 -23.92 -1.02
CA TYR A 285 10.77 -24.42 -1.80
C TYR A 285 10.46 -24.82 -3.26
N PHE A 286 9.36 -24.35 -3.86
CA PHE A 286 9.15 -24.53 -5.31
C PHE A 286 10.11 -23.66 -6.14
N MET A 287 11.30 -23.33 -5.62
CA MET A 287 12.00 -22.05 -5.79
C MET A 287 13.55 -22.12 -5.86
N SER A 288 14.20 -23.28 -6.03
CA SER A 288 15.65 -23.33 -6.36
C SER A 288 16.14 -24.73 -6.81
N GLN A 289 15.78 -25.16 -8.02
CA GLN A 289 16.60 -26.15 -8.74
C GLN A 289 16.74 -25.71 -10.19
N GLY A 290 17.56 -24.69 -10.39
CA GLY A 290 17.87 -24.14 -11.71
C GLY A 290 19.13 -23.30 -11.68
N ASN A 291 20.21 -23.84 -11.07
CA ASN A 291 21.57 -23.37 -11.33
C ASN A 291 22.62 -24.34 -10.76
N ARG A 292 22.57 -25.61 -11.21
CA ARG A 292 23.73 -26.52 -11.25
C ARG A 292 23.60 -27.51 -12.40
N ALA A 293 23.56 -27.03 -13.64
CA ALA A 293 23.90 -27.85 -14.80
C ALA A 293 24.31 -26.93 -15.96
N ALA A 294 25.59 -27.08 -16.35
CA ALA A 294 26.25 -26.86 -17.64
C ALA A 294 25.69 -25.80 -18.64
N GLY A 295 26.63 -25.02 -19.19
CA GLY A 295 26.36 -23.94 -20.14
C GLY A 295 25.52 -24.34 -21.34
N GLY A 296 24.51 -23.52 -21.63
CA GLY A 296 23.67 -23.63 -22.81
C GLY A 296 22.85 -22.37 -22.98
N ARG A 297 22.99 -21.70 -24.12
CA ARG A 297 22.23 -20.52 -24.52
C ARG A 297 20.75 -20.89 -24.66
N CYS A 298 19.88 -20.42 -23.77
CA CYS A 298 18.43 -20.50 -23.97
C CYS A 298 17.96 -19.36 -24.89
N ARG A 299 17.76 -19.68 -26.17
CA ARG A 299 16.82 -18.98 -27.06
C ARG A 299 15.57 -19.83 -27.15
N GLY A 300 14.39 -19.25 -26.90
CA GLY A 300 13.12 -19.87 -27.30
C GLY A 300 12.07 -19.92 -26.21
N VAL A 301 10.94 -19.30 -26.53
CA VAL A 301 9.65 -19.21 -25.83
C VAL A 301 9.20 -20.53 -25.18
N CYS A 302 8.82 -20.47 -23.90
CA CYS A 302 7.99 -21.47 -23.28
C CYS A 302 6.87 -20.79 -22.47
N ASP A 303 5.67 -20.76 -23.07
CA ASP A 303 4.40 -20.54 -22.41
C ASP A 303 4.08 -21.76 -21.54
N VAL A 304 4.38 -21.69 -20.24
CA VAL A 304 3.84 -22.61 -19.21
C VAL A 304 3.54 -21.81 -17.95
N ALA A 305 2.29 -21.89 -17.49
CA ALA A 305 1.73 -21.08 -16.42
C ALA A 305 2.54 -21.07 -15.10
N THR A 306 3.11 -19.90 -14.78
CA THR A 306 3.27 -19.30 -13.45
C THR A 306 3.94 -20.12 -12.35
N MET A 307 5.14 -20.65 -12.60
CA MET A 307 6.12 -20.95 -11.53
C MET A 307 7.09 -19.77 -11.35
N VAL A 308 6.74 -18.82 -10.50
CA VAL A 308 7.65 -17.74 -10.07
C VAL A 308 8.46 -18.25 -8.88
N LEU A 309 9.76 -18.46 -9.09
CA LEU A 309 10.71 -18.73 -8.01
C LEU A 309 11.03 -17.39 -7.32
N VAL A 310 10.90 -17.31 -5.99
CA VAL A 310 11.52 -16.23 -5.20
C VAL A 310 13.03 -16.43 -5.34
N CYS A 311 13.71 -15.46 -5.93
CA CYS A 311 15.15 -15.59 -6.14
C CYS A 311 15.91 -15.57 -4.81
N ALA A 312 17.13 -16.10 -4.82
CA ALA A 312 17.99 -16.15 -3.64
C ALA A 312 18.26 -14.77 -3.03
N ASP A 313 18.29 -13.71 -3.84
CA ASP A 313 18.50 -12.34 -3.35
C ASP A 313 17.24 -11.81 -2.61
N CYS A 314 16.03 -12.14 -3.07
CA CYS A 314 14.79 -11.79 -2.38
C CYS A 314 14.66 -12.52 -1.04
N GLU A 315 14.90 -13.84 -1.04
CA GLU A 315 14.93 -14.65 0.18
C GLU A 315 15.94 -14.08 1.19
N ARG A 316 17.15 -13.75 0.71
CA ARG A 316 18.19 -13.16 1.55
C ARG A 316 17.69 -11.86 2.19
N LEU A 317 17.07 -10.97 1.42
CA LEU A 317 16.54 -9.71 1.96
C LEU A 317 15.49 -9.95 3.06
N ILE A 318 14.51 -10.85 2.81
CA ILE A 318 13.48 -11.19 3.81
C ILE A 318 14.12 -11.72 5.10
N ARG A 319 15.06 -12.66 4.99
CA ARG A 319 15.75 -13.25 6.15
C ARG A 319 16.54 -12.23 6.96
N HIS A 320 17.08 -11.20 6.33
CA HIS A 320 17.83 -10.14 6.99
C HIS A 320 16.95 -9.07 7.64
N MET A 321 15.67 -8.96 7.23
CA MET A 321 14.67 -8.11 7.91
C MET A 321 13.98 -8.86 9.06
N LEU A 322 13.68 -10.15 8.89
CA LEU A 322 13.00 -11.00 9.88
C LEU A 322 13.99 -11.68 10.85
N VAL A 323 14.95 -10.91 11.38
CA VAL A 323 15.89 -11.37 12.40
C VAL A 323 15.33 -11.06 13.79
N VAL A 324 15.27 -12.05 14.69
CA VAL A 324 14.66 -11.87 16.02
C VAL A 324 15.41 -10.81 16.86
N ASP A 325 16.73 -10.79 16.76
CA ASP A 325 17.59 -9.80 17.39
C ASP A 325 17.55 -8.46 16.61
N PRO A 326 16.99 -7.37 17.17
CA PRO A 326 16.83 -6.11 16.46
C PRO A 326 18.16 -5.47 16.04
N GLU A 327 19.25 -5.70 16.77
CA GLU A 327 20.55 -5.11 16.43
C GLU A 327 21.20 -5.76 15.21
N LYS A 328 20.86 -7.01 14.94
CA LYS A 328 21.33 -7.77 13.78
C LYS A 328 20.48 -7.59 12.53
N ARG A 329 19.32 -6.93 12.63
CA ARG A 329 18.50 -6.58 11.45
C ARG A 329 19.26 -5.58 10.59
N LEU A 330 19.05 -5.63 9.28
CA LEU A 330 19.52 -4.54 8.41
C LEU A 330 18.85 -3.23 8.80
N ASN A 331 19.54 -2.11 8.60
CA ASN A 331 18.94 -0.79 8.67
C ASN A 331 18.42 -0.35 7.29
N MET A 332 17.67 0.76 7.24
CA MET A 332 17.07 1.27 5.99
C MET A 332 18.10 1.59 4.89
N ALA A 333 19.29 2.09 5.24
CA ALA A 333 20.34 2.37 4.26
C ALA A 333 20.83 1.07 3.60
N GLN A 334 21.09 0.04 4.41
CA GLN A 334 21.49 -1.27 3.92
C GLN A 334 20.39 -1.95 3.09
N ILE A 335 19.11 -1.81 3.48
CA ILE A 335 17.98 -2.33 2.71
C ILE A 335 17.90 -1.64 1.35
N SER A 336 17.99 -0.31 1.31
CA SER A 336 17.90 0.45 0.06
C SER A 336 19.01 0.13 -0.95
N GLN A 337 20.17 -0.32 -0.47
CA GLN A 337 21.32 -0.73 -1.27
C GLN A 337 21.40 -2.25 -1.48
N HIS A 338 20.42 -3.00 -0.99
CA HIS A 338 20.44 -4.45 -1.08
C HIS A 338 20.34 -4.89 -2.55
N LYS A 339 21.15 -5.89 -2.93
CA LYS A 339 21.26 -6.40 -4.31
C LYS A 339 19.91 -6.70 -4.98
N TRP A 340 18.93 -7.20 -4.23
CA TRP A 340 17.60 -7.46 -4.78
C TRP A 340 16.91 -6.21 -5.36
N LEU A 341 17.17 -5.05 -4.76
CA LEU A 341 16.62 -3.74 -5.15
C LEU A 341 17.51 -2.96 -6.12
N SER A 342 18.71 -3.45 -6.50
CA SER A 342 19.69 -2.68 -7.29
C SER A 342 19.16 -2.19 -8.64
N ASP A 343 18.31 -3.00 -9.27
CA ASP A 343 17.77 -2.75 -10.60
C ASP A 343 16.29 -2.32 -10.55
N ALA A 344 15.78 -2.01 -9.35
CA ALA A 344 14.46 -1.41 -9.23
C ALA A 344 14.48 -0.05 -9.92
N GLU A 345 13.40 0.29 -10.64
CA GLU A 345 13.23 1.67 -11.12
C GLU A 345 13.39 2.62 -9.92
N PRO A 346 14.22 3.67 -10.05
CA PRO A 346 14.40 4.61 -8.96
C PRO A 346 13.02 5.12 -8.54
N PRO A 347 12.72 5.15 -7.23
CA PRO A 347 11.47 5.72 -6.77
C PRO A 347 11.33 7.11 -7.37
N LEU A 348 10.10 7.48 -7.74
CA LEU A 348 9.81 8.85 -8.20
C LEU A 348 10.52 9.79 -7.25
N ARG A 349 11.46 10.59 -7.76
CA ARG A 349 12.19 11.53 -6.92
C ARG A 349 11.14 12.32 -6.16
N ALA A 350 11.30 12.39 -4.84
CA ALA A 350 10.48 13.31 -4.09
C ALA A 350 10.76 14.68 -4.72
N ASP A 351 9.73 15.32 -5.27
CA ASP A 351 9.78 16.63 -5.95
C ASP A 351 10.13 17.75 -4.94
N LEU A 352 11.01 17.47 -3.96
CA LEU A 352 11.42 18.32 -2.86
C LEU A 352 12.10 19.59 -3.38
N GLU A 353 12.75 19.54 -4.54
CA GLU A 353 13.41 20.72 -5.14
C GLU A 353 12.45 21.60 -5.95
N GLU A 354 11.32 21.07 -6.47
CA GLU A 354 10.34 21.87 -7.20
C GLU A 354 9.31 22.54 -6.30
N ASP A 355 9.03 21.99 -5.11
CA ASP A 355 8.04 22.52 -4.17
C ASP A 355 8.39 23.90 -3.57
N GLN A 356 9.64 24.38 -3.72
CA GLN A 356 10.04 25.71 -3.23
C GLN A 356 9.57 26.86 -4.15
N ARG A 357 9.37 26.61 -5.45
CA ARG A 357 8.92 27.64 -6.38
C ARG A 357 7.42 27.53 -6.58
N LEU A 358 6.71 28.57 -6.16
CA LEU A 358 5.29 28.70 -6.41
C LEU A 358 4.98 28.54 -7.90
N ASN A 359 4.00 27.71 -8.22
CA ASN A 359 3.57 27.50 -9.58
C ASN A 359 2.68 28.67 -10.02
N ASN A 360 3.25 29.58 -10.82
CA ASN A 360 2.52 30.77 -11.28
C ASN A 360 1.25 30.43 -12.06
N THR A 361 1.24 29.36 -12.86
CA THR A 361 0.04 28.94 -13.60
C THR A 361 -1.10 28.54 -12.65
N VAL A 362 -0.79 27.84 -11.57
CA VAL A 362 -1.80 27.50 -10.55
C VAL A 362 -2.28 28.77 -9.84
N ILE A 363 -1.38 29.68 -9.48
CA ILE A 363 -1.74 30.95 -8.82
C ILE A 363 -2.64 31.79 -9.72
N GLU A 364 -2.30 31.96 -11.00
CA GLU A 364 -3.10 32.71 -11.97
C GLU A 364 -4.52 32.14 -12.09
N HIS A 365 -4.66 30.81 -12.11
CA HIS A 365 -5.97 30.18 -12.11
C HIS A 365 -6.73 30.39 -10.80
N MET A 366 -6.05 30.35 -9.65
CA MET A 366 -6.67 30.64 -8.35
C MET A 366 -7.14 32.09 -8.22
N LEU A 367 -6.43 33.05 -8.81
CA LEU A 367 -6.82 34.47 -8.82
C LEU A 367 -8.11 34.74 -9.61
N GLN A 368 -8.61 33.78 -10.39
CA GLN A 368 -9.92 33.86 -11.03
C GLN A 368 -11.08 33.55 -10.06
N LEU A 369 -10.78 32.99 -8.88
CA LEU A 369 -11.77 32.68 -7.86
C LEU A 369 -12.14 33.95 -7.07
N PRO A 370 -13.44 34.18 -6.79
CA PRO A 370 -13.87 35.37 -6.08
C PRO A 370 -13.33 35.40 -4.65
N GLY A 371 -12.84 36.58 -4.23
CA GLY A 371 -12.38 36.82 -2.86
C GLY A 371 -10.97 36.30 -2.54
N LEU A 372 -10.20 35.87 -3.54
CA LEU A 372 -8.84 35.39 -3.36
C LEU A 372 -7.82 36.32 -4.02
N ASP A 373 -6.82 36.76 -3.25
CA ASP A 373 -5.71 37.57 -3.76
C ASP A 373 -4.37 36.84 -3.62
N ARG A 374 -3.32 37.40 -4.25
CA ARG A 374 -2.00 36.77 -4.27
C ARG A 374 -1.35 36.72 -2.89
N ALA A 375 -1.66 37.68 -2.02
CA ALA A 375 -1.11 37.76 -0.68
C ALA A 375 -1.68 36.66 0.22
N ALA A 376 -2.99 36.42 0.16
CA ALA A 376 -3.69 35.36 0.87
C ALA A 376 -3.18 33.97 0.45
N ILE A 377 -3.01 33.75 -0.87
CA ILE A 377 -2.43 32.50 -1.39
C ILE A 377 -1.01 32.31 -0.84
N ALA A 378 -0.14 33.32 -0.97
CA ALA A 378 1.24 33.22 -0.50
C ALA A 378 1.31 32.98 1.02
N CYS A 379 0.47 33.66 1.81
CA CYS A 379 0.41 33.52 3.26
C CYS A 379 -0.02 32.11 3.68
N SER A 380 -1.11 31.59 3.09
CA SER A 380 -1.63 30.24 3.35
C SER A 380 -0.59 29.15 3.04
N LEU A 381 0.11 29.28 1.90
CA LEU A 381 1.16 28.34 1.49
C LEU A 381 2.41 28.43 2.36
N ALA A 382 2.88 29.65 2.69
CA ALA A 382 4.05 29.85 3.54
C ALA A 382 3.82 29.35 4.97
N ALA A 383 2.61 29.53 5.50
CA ALA A 383 2.23 29.07 6.83
C ALA A 383 1.96 27.56 6.91
N ASN A 384 1.88 26.85 5.77
CA ASN A 384 1.33 25.49 5.70
C ASN A 384 0.03 25.39 6.52
N SER A 385 -0.94 26.27 6.23
CA SER A 385 -2.12 26.42 7.07
C SER A 385 -3.08 25.22 6.99
N PHE A 386 -3.03 24.44 5.90
CA PHE A 386 -4.00 23.36 5.60
C PHE A 386 -5.46 23.85 5.64
N ASP A 387 -5.68 25.11 5.26
CA ASP A 387 -6.99 25.69 5.02
C ASP A 387 -7.49 25.38 3.59
N HIS A 388 -8.63 25.96 3.23
CA HIS A 388 -9.23 25.77 1.91
C HIS A 388 -8.37 26.37 0.77
N ILE A 389 -7.61 27.44 1.01
CA ILE A 389 -6.72 28.05 0.00
C ILE A 389 -5.54 27.10 -0.27
N TYR A 390 -4.91 26.60 0.78
CA TYR A 390 -3.84 25.60 0.69
C TYR A 390 -4.33 24.35 -0.07
N ALA A 391 -5.53 23.88 0.25
CA ALA A 391 -6.14 22.72 -0.40
C ALA A 391 -6.39 22.97 -1.90
N ILE A 392 -7.00 24.08 -2.28
CA ILE A 392 -7.25 24.44 -3.70
C ILE A 392 -5.94 24.44 -4.48
N TYR A 393 -4.90 25.12 -3.97
CA TYR A 393 -3.59 25.21 -4.64
C TYR A 393 -3.00 23.82 -4.90
N HIS A 394 -2.90 23.00 -3.86
CA HIS A 394 -2.26 21.69 -4.01
C HIS A 394 -3.10 20.70 -4.83
N LEU A 395 -4.42 20.76 -4.77
CA LEU A 395 -5.30 19.95 -5.62
C LEU A 395 -5.15 20.33 -7.10
N LEU A 396 -5.03 21.61 -7.42
CA LEU A 396 -4.76 22.08 -8.80
C LEU A 396 -3.36 21.72 -9.26
N LEU A 397 -2.35 21.89 -8.40
CA LEU A 397 -0.97 21.53 -8.71
C LEU A 397 -0.83 20.04 -9.03
N ASP A 398 -1.44 19.17 -8.22
CA ASP A 398 -1.38 17.74 -8.45
C ASP A 398 -2.17 17.34 -9.72
N LYS A 399 -3.29 18.03 -10.02
CA LYS A 399 -4.04 17.86 -11.28
C LYS A 399 -3.21 18.26 -12.50
N LEU A 400 -2.45 19.36 -12.41
CA LEU A 400 -1.54 19.82 -13.46
C LEU A 400 -0.39 18.82 -13.67
N ARG A 401 0.29 18.41 -12.59
CA ARG A 401 1.38 17.42 -12.64
C ARG A 401 0.93 16.09 -13.26
N ARG A 402 -0.26 15.60 -12.91
CA ARG A 402 -0.83 14.37 -13.51
C ARG A 402 -1.03 14.53 -15.02
N ARG A 403 -1.66 15.62 -15.47
CA ARG A 403 -1.86 15.89 -16.90
C ARG A 403 -0.54 15.96 -17.68
N THR A 404 0.49 16.59 -17.11
CA THR A 404 1.80 16.69 -17.74
C THR A 404 2.46 15.31 -17.87
N ARG A 405 2.41 14.47 -16.81
CA ARG A 405 2.95 13.11 -16.84
C ARG A 405 2.20 12.22 -17.83
N ASP A 406 0.87 12.28 -17.85
CA ASP A 406 0.03 11.53 -18.79
C ASP A 406 0.37 11.91 -20.24
N PHE A 407 0.53 13.21 -20.51
CA PHE A 407 0.92 13.71 -21.82
C PHE A 407 2.31 13.20 -22.24
N GLN A 408 3.32 13.30 -21.36
CA GLN A 408 4.67 12.80 -21.61
C GLN A 408 4.67 11.29 -21.91
N SER A 409 3.94 10.51 -21.11
CA SER A 409 3.84 9.05 -21.30
C SER A 409 3.20 8.67 -22.64
N THR A 410 2.23 9.48 -23.10
CA THR A 410 1.57 9.30 -24.40
C THR A 410 2.54 9.56 -25.55
N VAL A 411 3.32 10.64 -25.45
CA VAL A 411 4.34 11.00 -26.46
C VAL A 411 5.45 9.95 -26.53
N GLU A 412 5.91 9.43 -25.39
CA GLU A 412 6.92 8.36 -25.36
C GLU A 412 6.42 7.04 -25.96
N ARG A 413 5.16 6.68 -25.73
CA ARG A 413 4.54 5.51 -26.39
C ARG A 413 4.48 5.66 -27.91
N GLN A 414 4.24 6.88 -28.40
CA GLN A 414 4.21 7.18 -29.83
C GLN A 414 5.61 7.21 -30.48
N LYS A 415 6.68 7.39 -29.69
CA LYS A 415 8.07 7.40 -30.17
C LYS A 415 8.74 6.03 -30.20
N ARG A 416 8.13 4.96 -29.65
CA ARG A 416 8.69 3.60 -29.78
C ARG A 416 8.57 3.16 -31.24
N PRO A 417 9.66 2.69 -31.88
CA PRO A 417 9.57 2.09 -33.20
C PRO A 417 8.56 0.95 -33.18
N LEU A 418 7.70 0.86 -34.19
CA LEU A 418 6.94 -0.36 -34.45
C LEU A 418 7.95 -1.51 -34.53
N GLU A 419 7.88 -2.45 -33.59
CA GLU A 419 8.60 -3.72 -33.72
C GLU A 419 8.11 -4.35 -35.02
N THR A 420 8.98 -4.40 -36.03
CA THR A 420 8.71 -5.14 -37.25
C THR A 420 8.43 -6.58 -36.87
N PRO A 421 7.31 -7.19 -37.33
CA PRO A 421 7.05 -8.60 -37.06
C PRO A 421 8.25 -9.42 -37.52
N ALA A 422 8.69 -10.36 -36.68
CA ALA A 422 9.78 -11.26 -37.01
C ALA A 422 9.53 -11.91 -38.38
N PRO A 423 10.53 -12.02 -39.27
CA PRO A 423 10.34 -12.59 -40.59
C PRO A 423 9.87 -14.04 -40.44
N TYR A 424 8.74 -14.35 -41.07
CA TYR A 424 8.18 -15.68 -41.19
C TYR A 424 9.25 -16.61 -41.77
N ARG A 425 9.76 -17.53 -40.95
CA ARG A 425 10.76 -18.51 -41.36
C ARG A 425 10.06 -19.48 -42.32
N ARG A 426 10.28 -19.32 -43.64
CA ARG A 426 9.87 -20.32 -44.63
C ARG A 426 10.55 -21.64 -44.26
N GLU A 427 9.76 -22.63 -43.91
CA GLU A 427 10.20 -24.01 -43.81
C GLU A 427 10.67 -24.45 -45.21
N SER A 428 11.96 -24.65 -45.36
CA SER A 428 12.55 -25.35 -46.49
C SER A 428 12.15 -26.82 -46.39
N PHE A 429 11.18 -27.22 -47.20
CA PHE A 429 10.95 -28.63 -47.55
C PHE A 429 12.23 -29.17 -48.20
N ASN A 430 12.87 -30.15 -47.53
CA ASN A 430 13.87 -30.99 -48.18
C ASN A 430 13.16 -31.99 -49.08
N GLU A 431 13.25 -31.79 -50.40
CA GLU A 431 13.09 -32.84 -51.38
C GLU A 431 14.26 -33.83 -51.23
N ALA A 432 13.98 -35.01 -50.69
CA ALA A 432 14.82 -36.17 -50.85
C ALA A 432 14.23 -37.02 -51.98
N CYS A 433 14.72 -36.81 -53.20
CA CYS A 433 14.61 -37.75 -54.32
C CYS A 433 15.77 -37.50 -55.30
N LEU A 434 16.39 -38.61 -55.72
CA LEU A 434 17.43 -38.77 -56.77
C LEU A 434 18.89 -38.73 -56.28
N GLY A 435 19.50 -39.92 -56.28
CA GLY A 435 20.92 -40.20 -56.05
C GLY A 435 21.12 -41.62 -55.58
#